data_AF-A0A9R0W074-F1
#
_entry.id   AF-A0A9R0W074-F1
#
_cell.length_a   1.000
_cell.length_b   1.000
_cell.length_c   1.000
_cell.angle_alpha   90.00
_cell.angle_beta   90.00
_cell.angle_gamma   90.00
#
_symmetry.space_group_name_H-M   'P 1'
#
loop_
_entity.id
_entity.type
_entity.pdbx_description
1 polymer ?
#
loop_
_entity_poly.entity_id
_entity_poly.type
_entity_poly.pdbx_seq_one_letter_code
_entity_poly.pdbx_strand_id
1 'polypeptide(L)'
;MQFTEDLRRQYGKEPRDMELLLKKLYVRRMAADLGISRIYPSGKMIIMKTNMSRKVFRLMEETMASETHRNSLSFTGKEIKVNINSLHIDPL
;
A
#
# COMPACT_ATOMS: atom_id res chain seq x y z
N MET A 1 -12.29 -6.75 10.34
CA MET A 1 -10.86 -6.79 10.72
C MET A 1 -10.78 -7.46 12.08
N GLN A 2 -10.90 -8.79 12.12
CA GLN A 2 -11.24 -9.49 13.36
C GLN A 2 -10.26 -9.17 14.50
N PHE A 3 -8.96 -9.14 14.20
CA PHE A 3 -7.90 -8.86 15.18
C PHE A 3 -8.04 -7.49 15.87
N THR A 4 -8.27 -6.39 15.13
CA THR A 4 -8.41 -5.06 15.72
C THR A 4 -9.73 -4.90 16.47
N GLU A 5 -10.79 -5.56 15.99
CA GLU A 5 -12.08 -5.58 16.68
C GLU A 5 -12.00 -6.33 18.01
N ASP A 6 -11.28 -7.45 18.04
CA ASP A 6 -11.04 -8.24 19.26
C ASP A 6 -10.20 -7.46 20.28
N LEU A 7 -9.14 -6.77 19.84
CA LEU A 7 -8.35 -5.88 20.70
C LEU A 7 -9.23 -4.81 21.33
N ARG A 8 -10.08 -4.17 20.53
CA ARG A 8 -10.96 -3.11 21.02
C ARG A 8 -12.02 -3.60 21.99
N ARG A 9 -12.54 -4.82 21.78
CA ARG A 9 -13.47 -5.48 22.70
C ARG A 9 -12.81 -5.81 24.05
N GLN A 10 -11.55 -6.22 24.04
CA GLN A 10 -10.83 -6.63 25.25
C GLN A 10 -10.24 -5.45 26.04
N TYR A 11 -9.69 -4.45 25.35
CA TYR A 11 -8.87 -3.39 25.95
C TYR A 11 -9.44 -1.98 25.77
N GLY A 12 -10.56 -1.82 25.06
CA GLY A 12 -11.12 -0.52 24.71
C GLY A 12 -10.39 0.13 23.53
N LYS A 13 -10.62 1.44 23.33
CA LYS A 13 -10.00 2.19 22.21
C LYS A 13 -8.48 2.23 22.37
N GLU A 14 -7.77 1.86 21.31
CA GLU A 14 -6.32 1.86 21.25
C GLU A 14 -5.74 3.28 21.33
N PRO A 15 -4.59 3.49 22.00
CA PRO A 15 -3.84 4.74 21.91
C PRO A 15 -3.43 5.05 20.46
N ARG A 16 -3.22 6.33 20.14
CA ARG A 16 -2.91 6.81 18.78
C ARG A 16 -1.73 6.06 18.12
N ASP A 17 -0.68 5.78 18.87
CA ASP A 17 0.51 5.12 18.32
C ASP A 17 0.25 3.66 17.95
N MET A 18 -0.59 2.98 18.73
CA MET A 18 -1.05 1.63 18.42
C MET A 18 -1.97 1.64 17.20
N GLU A 19 -2.88 2.61 17.09
CA GLU A 19 -3.71 2.77 15.90
C GLU A 19 -2.86 2.94 14.63
N LEU A 20 -1.80 3.77 14.68
CA LEU A 20 -0.89 3.97 13.56
C LEU A 20 -0.11 2.69 13.21
N LEU A 21 0.35 1.95 14.22
CA LEU A 21 1.04 0.67 14.03
C LEU A 21 0.13 -0.36 13.35
N LEU A 22 -1.11 -0.51 13.83
CA LEU A 22 -2.08 -1.46 13.29
C LEU A 22 -2.42 -1.12 11.83
N LYS A 23 -2.61 0.16 11.50
CA LYS A 23 -2.79 0.61 10.10
C LYS A 23 -1.58 0.28 9.22
N LYS A 24 -0.36 0.50 9.72
CA LYS A 24 0.87 0.13 8.99
C LYS A 24 0.97 -1.38 8.75
N LEU A 25 0.62 -2.21 9.74
CA LEU A 25 0.61 -3.67 9.60
C LEU A 25 -0.42 -4.13 8.57
N TYR A 26 -1.62 -3.55 8.60
CA TYR A 26 -2.67 -3.84 7.63
C TYR A 26 -2.24 -3.55 6.19
N VAL A 27 -1.69 -2.36 5.94
CA VAL A 27 -1.16 -2.00 4.61
C VAL A 27 -0.05 -2.95 4.17
N ARG A 28 0.87 -3.32 5.08
CA ARG A 28 1.94 -4.28 4.78
C ARG A 28 1.41 -5.68 4.46
N ARG A 29 0.36 -6.14 5.15
CA ARG A 29 -0.26 -7.44 4.87
C ARG A 29 -0.91 -7.45 3.49
N MET A 30 -1.72 -6.45 3.18
CA MET A 30 -2.34 -6.32 1.86
C MET A 30 -1.28 -6.25 0.75
N ALA A 31 -0.20 -5.50 0.98
CA ALA A 31 0.91 -5.42 0.03
C ALA A 31 1.57 -6.79 -0.19
N ALA A 32 1.80 -7.55 0.88
CA ALA A 32 2.36 -8.90 0.79
C ALA A 32 1.45 -9.87 0.01
N ASP A 33 0.12 -9.79 0.21
CA ASP A 33 -0.86 -10.59 -0.55
C ASP A 33 -0.80 -10.32 -2.06
N LEU A 34 -0.37 -9.12 -2.46
CA LEU A 34 -0.14 -8.71 -3.85
C LEU A 34 1.28 -9.02 -4.35
N GLY A 35 2.15 -9.63 -3.55
CA GLY A 35 3.55 -9.89 -3.94
C GLY A 35 4.46 -8.67 -3.85
N ILE A 36 4.13 -7.68 -3.01
CA ILE A 36 5.00 -6.55 -2.67
C ILE A 36 5.77 -6.89 -1.40
N SER A 37 7.10 -6.98 -1.50
CA SER A 37 7.96 -7.40 -0.39
C SER A 37 8.54 -6.25 0.43
N ARG A 38 8.57 -5.03 -0.12
CA ARG A 38 9.09 -3.85 0.58
C ARG A 38 8.45 -2.57 0.05
N ILE A 39 8.11 -1.65 0.95
CA ILE A 39 7.64 -0.30 0.63
C ILE A 39 8.59 0.68 1.31
N TYR A 40 9.13 1.65 0.56
CA TYR A 40 10.01 2.68 1.10
C TYR A 40 9.91 4.00 0.32
N PRO A 41 10.07 5.15 1.00
CA PRO A 41 10.16 6.43 0.32
C PRO A 41 11.53 6.62 -0.34
N SER A 42 11.55 7.36 -1.43
CA SER A 42 12.75 7.82 -2.13
C SER A 42 12.48 9.20 -2.72
N GLY A 43 12.81 10.26 -1.96
CA GLY A 43 12.44 11.63 -2.31
C GLY A 43 10.91 11.78 -2.36
N LYS A 44 10.38 12.26 -3.50
CA LYS A 44 8.93 12.41 -3.74
C LYS A 44 8.25 11.12 -4.24
N MET A 45 8.96 10.00 -4.25
CA MET A 45 8.44 8.72 -4.73
C MET A 45 8.24 7.74 -3.58
N ILE A 46 7.19 6.93 -3.64
CA ILE A 46 7.11 5.68 -2.90
C ILE A 46 7.50 4.55 -3.86
N ILE A 47 8.47 3.74 -3.44
CA ILE A 47 8.98 2.59 -4.18
C ILE A 47 8.52 1.31 -3.49
N MET A 48 7.97 0.40 -4.28
CA MET A 48 7.46 -0.90 -3.85
C MET A 48 8.24 -1.99 -4.59
N LYS A 49 9.03 -2.80 -3.87
CA LYS A 49 9.69 -3.97 -4.45
C LYS A 49 8.69 -5.10 -4.61
N THR A 50 8.73 -5.75 -5.77
CA THR A 50 7.80 -6.83 -6.09
C THR A 50 8.48 -7.93 -6.92
N ASN A 51 7.95 -9.15 -6.80
CA ASN A 51 8.28 -10.28 -7.67
C ASN A 51 7.24 -10.49 -8.79
N MET A 52 6.27 -9.58 -8.93
CA MET A 52 5.25 -9.63 -9.97
C MET A 52 5.86 -9.57 -11.37
N SER A 53 5.23 -10.28 -12.32
CA SER A 53 5.57 -10.14 -13.73
C SER A 53 4.86 -8.93 -14.36
N ARG A 54 5.32 -8.47 -15.53
CA ARG A 54 4.63 -7.41 -16.29
C ARG A 54 3.18 -7.75 -16.62
N LYS A 55 2.87 -9.03 -16.85
CA LYS A 55 1.48 -9.48 -17.11
C LYS A 55 0.58 -9.28 -15.89
N VAL A 56 1.08 -9.61 -14.70
CA VAL A 56 0.33 -9.43 -13.44
C VAL A 56 0.16 -7.95 -13.13
N PHE A 57 1.21 -7.15 -13.30
CA PHE A 57 1.11 -5.69 -13.10
C PHE A 57 0.08 -5.06 -14.04
N ARG A 58 0.06 -5.46 -15.33
CA ARG A 58 -0.92 -4.97 -16.29
C ARG A 58 -2.37 -5.32 -15.89
N LEU A 59 -2.59 -6.52 -15.35
CA LEU A 59 -3.91 -6.89 -14.82
C LEU A 59 -4.35 -5.94 -13.70
N MET A 60 -3.42 -5.57 -12.80
CA MET A 60 -3.72 -4.59 -11.76
C MET A 60 -4.09 -3.23 -12.37
N GLU A 61 -3.33 -2.73 -13.34
CA GLU A 61 -3.63 -1.47 -14.03
C GLU A 61 -5.02 -1.46 -14.69
N GLU A 62 -5.36 -2.53 -15.42
CA GLU A 62 -6.64 -2.68 -16.13
C GLU A 62 -7.84 -2.72 -15.17
N THR A 63 -7.67 -3.31 -13.98
CA THR A 63 -8.72 -3.35 -12.95
C THR A 63 -8.90 -2.06 -12.15
N MET A 64 -7.97 -1.10 -12.25
CA MET A 64 -8.10 0.19 -11.57
C MET A 64 -9.17 1.04 -12.23
N ALA A 65 -10.15 1.49 -11.44
CA ALA A 65 -11.26 2.32 -11.90
C ALA A 65 -10.84 3.77 -12.24
N SER A 66 -9.81 4.29 -11.57
CA SER A 66 -9.32 5.66 -11.76
C SER A 66 -8.14 5.69 -12.72
N GLU A 67 -8.30 6.42 -13.82
CA GLU A 67 -7.22 6.66 -14.78
C GLU A 67 -6.06 7.43 -14.14
N THR A 68 -6.34 8.39 -13.24
CA THR A 68 -5.31 9.10 -12.47
C THR A 68 -4.48 8.13 -11.62
N HIS A 69 -5.12 7.17 -10.96
CA HIS A 69 -4.40 6.16 -10.17
C HIS A 69 -3.56 5.24 -11.07
N ARG A 70 -4.10 4.85 -12.23
CA ARG A 70 -3.35 4.05 -13.21
C ARG A 70 -2.10 4.79 -13.70
N ASN A 71 -2.26 6.04 -14.13
CA ASN A 71 -1.18 6.87 -14.67
C ASN A 71 -0.14 7.30 -13.62
N SER A 72 -0.47 7.19 -12.33
CA SER A 72 0.46 7.47 -11.24
C SER A 72 1.53 6.37 -11.04
N LEU A 73 1.25 5.15 -11.50
CA LEU A 73 2.08 3.98 -11.27
C LEU A 73 3.04 3.76 -12.44
N SER A 74 4.27 3.37 -12.10
CA SER A 74 5.27 2.96 -13.09
C SER A 74 5.92 1.66 -12.66
N PHE A 75 6.11 0.74 -13.60
CA PHE A 75 6.67 -0.59 -13.32
C PHE A 75 7.97 -0.86 -14.08
N THR A 76 9.02 -1.19 -13.34
CA THR A 76 10.37 -1.44 -13.86
C THR A 76 10.72 -2.92 -13.98
N GLY A 77 9.81 -3.84 -13.63
CA GLY A 77 10.07 -5.29 -13.59
C GLY A 77 10.35 -5.82 -12.19
N LYS A 78 11.04 -5.04 -11.34
CA LYS A 78 11.33 -5.39 -9.94
C LYS A 78 10.72 -4.42 -8.93
N GLU A 79 10.28 -3.27 -9.41
CA GLU A 79 9.73 -2.20 -8.60
C GLU A 79 8.49 -1.60 -9.25
N ILE A 80 7.51 -1.27 -8.42
CA ILE A 80 6.43 -0.34 -8.76
C ILE A 80 6.75 0.98 -8.07
N LYS A 81 6.66 2.10 -8.78
CA LYS A 81 6.95 3.43 -8.25
C LYS A 81 5.74 4.33 -8.44
N VAL A 82 5.44 5.12 -7.41
CA VAL A 82 4.36 6.10 -7.44
C VAL A 82 4.87 7.43 -6.93
N ASN A 83 4.43 8.53 -7.54
CA ASN A 83 4.77 9.86 -7.09
C ASN A 83 3.76 10.31 -6.03
N ILE A 84 4.23 10.77 -4.87
CA ILE A 84 3.38 11.19 -3.76
C ILE A 84 2.45 12.34 -4.17
N ASN A 85 2.89 13.20 -5.12
CA ASN A 85 2.09 14.32 -5.61
C ASN A 85 1.06 13.93 -6.67
N SER A 86 1.21 12.76 -7.29
CA SER A 86 0.31 12.29 -8.37
C SER A 86 -1.01 11.74 -7.84
N LEU A 87 -1.02 11.37 -6.56
CA LEU A 87 -2.21 11.00 -5.84
C LEU A 87 -2.47 12.15 -4.87
N HIS A 88 -3.66 12.75 -4.88
CA HIS A 88 -4.05 13.73 -3.86
C HIS A 88 -4.26 13.01 -2.52
N ILE A 89 -3.23 12.31 -2.04
CA ILE A 89 -3.22 11.52 -0.82
C ILE A 89 -2.50 12.38 0.21
N ASP A 90 -3.26 12.85 1.20
CA ASP A 90 -2.68 13.46 2.38
C ASP A 90 -1.70 12.47 3.04
N PRO A 91 -0.48 12.91 3.39
CA PRO A 91 0.46 12.05 4.09
C PRO A 91 -0.10 11.69 5.47
N LEU A 92 -0.24 10.39 5.73
CA LEU A 92 -0.65 9.79 7.00
C LEU A 92 0.24 10.21 8.18
#